data_AF-A0A9E1AQP5-F1
#
_entry.id   AF-A0A9E1AQP5-F1
#
_cell.length_a   1.000
_cell.length_b   1.000
_cell.length_c   1.000
_cell.angle_alpha   90.00
_cell.angle_beta   90.00
_cell.angle_gamma   90.00
#
_symmetry.space_group_name_H-M   'P 1'
#
loop_
_entity.id
_entity.type
_entity.pdbx_description
1 polymer ?
#
loop_
_entity_poly.entity_id
_entity_poly.type
_entity_poly.pdbx_seq_one_letter_code
_entity_poly.pdbx_strand_id
1 'polypeptide(L)'
;MKLKGMNDMSKGKKCFLVFFVLLFVFGIYIVVYGIIRSHKTISPDKAYKATYNKITHTVNVEHLQSGTDSYLSCDDARFSDFRWSSDGRYLTVTLIDGDECSRMITIDLLNGIGFDGIERNAFENTDEKLF
;
A
#
# COMPACT_ATOMS: atom_id res chain seq x y z
N MET A 1 -24.49 -59.59 -16.52
CA MET A 1 -24.98 -58.68 -15.45
C MET A 1 -24.08 -57.45 -15.43
N LYS A 2 -24.66 -56.25 -15.66
CA LYS A 2 -23.95 -55.01 -16.04
C LYS A 2 -23.70 -54.16 -14.79
N LEU A 3 -22.48 -54.16 -14.26
CA LEU A 3 -22.03 -53.22 -13.20
C LEU A 3 -20.77 -52.49 -13.69
N LYS A 4 -20.92 -51.69 -14.77
CA LYS A 4 -19.84 -50.86 -15.33
C LYS A 4 -20.21 -49.38 -15.42
N GLY A 5 -21.26 -48.95 -14.73
CA GLY A 5 -21.81 -47.58 -14.84
C GLY A 5 -21.66 -46.69 -13.60
N MET A 6 -21.28 -47.23 -12.44
CA MET A 6 -21.25 -46.45 -11.19
C MET A 6 -19.89 -45.77 -10.89
N ASN A 7 -18.79 -46.22 -11.50
CA ASN A 7 -17.46 -45.63 -11.26
C ASN A 7 -17.20 -44.33 -12.06
N ASP A 8 -17.91 -44.09 -13.17
CA ASP A 8 -17.69 -42.88 -13.99
C ASP A 8 -18.41 -41.64 -13.43
N MET A 9 -19.56 -41.79 -12.77
CA MET A 9 -20.25 -40.65 -12.11
C MET A 9 -19.47 -40.09 -10.90
N SER A 10 -18.60 -40.90 -10.28
CA SER A 10 -17.74 -40.48 -9.17
C SER A 10 -16.59 -39.56 -9.64
N LYS A 11 -16.02 -39.82 -10.82
CA LYS A 11 -14.93 -39.00 -11.38
C LYS A 11 -15.39 -37.60 -11.78
N GLY A 12 -16.55 -37.48 -12.42
CA GLY A 12 -17.09 -36.18 -12.84
C GLY A 12 -17.36 -35.24 -11.66
N LYS A 13 -17.91 -35.76 -10.55
CA LYS A 13 -18.17 -34.98 -9.33
C LYS A 13 -16.88 -34.53 -8.63
N LYS A 14 -15.83 -35.37 -8.64
CA LYS A 14 -14.52 -35.02 -8.08
C LYS A 14 -13.83 -33.93 -8.91
N CYS A 15 -13.87 -34.01 -10.24
CA CYS A 15 -13.34 -32.95 -11.10
C CYS A 15 -14.08 -31.62 -10.90
N PHE A 16 -15.42 -31.66 -10.78
CA PHE A 16 -16.22 -30.46 -10.51
C PHE A 16 -15.87 -29.83 -9.16
N LEU A 17 -15.72 -30.64 -8.11
CA LEU A 17 -15.30 -30.16 -6.79
C LEU A 17 -13.91 -29.51 -6.83
N VAL A 18 -12.94 -30.16 -7.49
CA VAL A 18 -11.57 -29.62 -7.62
C VAL A 18 -11.57 -28.29 -8.37
N PHE A 19 -12.32 -28.19 -9.46
CA PHE A 19 -12.46 -26.94 -10.21
C PHE A 19 -13.07 -25.83 -9.36
N PHE A 20 -14.11 -26.14 -8.56
CA PHE A 20 -14.76 -25.18 -7.68
C PHE A 20 -13.82 -24.70 -6.56
N VAL A 21 -13.03 -25.61 -5.97
CA VAL A 21 -12.02 -25.26 -4.96
C VAL A 21 -10.94 -24.36 -5.56
N LEU A 22 -10.46 -24.66 -6.78
CA LEU A 22 -9.48 -23.82 -7.47
C LEU A 22 -10.02 -22.41 -7.75
N LEU A 23 -11.26 -22.29 -8.23
CA LEU A 23 -11.91 -20.99 -8.42
C LEU A 23 -12.09 -20.23 -7.11
N PHE A 24 -12.42 -20.91 -6.02
CA PHE A 24 -12.59 -20.28 -4.71
C PHE A 24 -11.25 -19.75 -4.17
N VAL A 25 -10.18 -20.54 -4.25
CA VAL A 25 -8.82 -20.11 -3.86
C VAL A 25 -8.35 -18.95 -4.74
N PHE A 26 -8.59 -19.02 -6.04
CA PHE A 26 -8.25 -17.94 -6.98
C PHE A 26 -9.06 -16.66 -6.71
N GLY A 27 -10.34 -16.79 -6.37
CA GLY A 27 -11.19 -15.69 -5.97
C GLY A 27 -10.70 -15.02 -4.69
N ILE A 28 -10.37 -15.81 -3.66
CA ILE A 28 -9.73 -15.29 -2.44
C ILE A 28 -8.42 -14.59 -2.77
N TYR A 29 -7.58 -15.19 -3.62
CA TYR A 29 -6.33 -14.58 -4.04
C TYR A 29 -6.55 -13.22 -4.70
N ILE A 30 -7.50 -13.10 -5.64
CA ILE A 30 -7.82 -11.81 -6.28
C ILE A 30 -8.34 -10.79 -5.26
N VAL A 31 -9.23 -11.19 -4.35
CA VAL A 31 -9.79 -10.28 -3.33
C VAL A 31 -8.68 -9.80 -2.40
N VAL A 32 -7.86 -10.71 -1.88
CA VAL A 32 -6.74 -10.39 -0.99
C VAL A 32 -5.72 -9.49 -1.72
N TYR A 33 -5.31 -9.87 -2.93
CA TYR A 33 -4.30 -9.11 -3.68
C TYR A 33 -4.83 -7.75 -4.18
N GLY A 34 -6.12 -7.67 -4.52
CA GLY A 34 -6.79 -6.45 -4.94
C GLY A 34 -6.95 -5.44 -3.78
N ILE A 35 -7.19 -5.92 -2.56
CA ILE A 35 -7.27 -5.10 -1.36
C ILE A 35 -5.88 -4.58 -0.95
N ILE A 36 -4.82 -5.38 -1.10
CA ILE A 36 -3.44 -5.02 -0.68
C ILE A 36 -2.73 -4.14 -1.74
N ARG A 37 -3.45 -3.32 -2.51
CA ARG A 37 -2.83 -2.42 -3.50
C ARG A 37 -2.13 -1.25 -2.80
N SER A 38 -0.94 -1.50 -2.28
CA SER A 38 -0.07 -0.51 -1.66
C SER A 38 0.58 0.36 -2.73
N HIS A 39 0.58 1.68 -2.56
CA HIS A 39 1.32 2.57 -3.46
C HIS A 39 2.80 2.52 -3.08
N LYS A 40 3.68 2.47 -4.08
CA LYS A 40 5.13 2.33 -3.86
C LYS A 40 5.88 3.24 -4.81
N THR A 41 6.94 3.85 -4.31
CA THR A 41 7.83 4.69 -5.10
C THR A 41 9.26 4.60 -4.55
N ILE A 42 10.25 4.88 -5.40
CA ILE A 42 11.67 4.85 -5.06
C ILE A 42 12.23 6.25 -5.32
N SER A 43 13.09 6.72 -4.43
CA SER A 43 13.76 8.00 -4.58
C SER A 43 14.65 8.04 -5.84
N PRO A 44 14.87 9.21 -6.47
CA PRO A 44 15.71 9.33 -7.67
C PRO A 44 17.15 8.81 -7.48
N ASP A 45 17.72 9.01 -6.30
CA ASP A 45 19.04 8.52 -5.90
C ASP A 45 19.05 7.02 -5.53
N LYS A 46 17.88 6.38 -5.47
CA LYS A 46 17.66 4.99 -5.07
C LYS A 46 18.14 4.66 -3.66
N ALA A 47 18.30 5.66 -2.80
CA ALA A 47 18.63 5.43 -1.39
C ALA A 47 17.40 5.02 -0.56
N TYR A 48 16.19 5.46 -0.96
CA TYR A 48 14.97 5.27 -0.19
C TYR A 48 13.83 4.67 -0.99
N LYS A 49 12.94 3.96 -0.30
CA LYS A 49 11.68 3.43 -0.82
C LYS A 49 10.53 3.86 0.06
N ALA A 50 9.54 4.53 -0.52
CA ALA A 50 8.30 4.85 0.18
C ALA A 50 7.18 3.88 -0.22
N THR A 51 6.41 3.42 0.75
CA THR A 51 5.30 2.49 0.57
C THR A 51 4.12 2.95 1.41
N TYR A 52 2.98 3.22 0.78
CA TYR A 52 1.73 3.45 1.48
C TYR A 52 0.94 2.16 1.60
N ASN A 53 0.63 1.76 2.84
CA ASN A 53 -0.23 0.63 3.14
C ASN A 53 -1.69 1.10 3.31
N LYS A 54 -2.55 0.68 2.39
CA LYS A 54 -3.98 1.04 2.38
C LYS A 54 -4.77 0.46 3.55
N ILE A 55 -4.32 -0.64 4.15
CA ILE A 55 -5.06 -1.33 5.21
C ILE A 55 -4.79 -0.65 6.54
N THR A 56 -3.52 -0.34 6.80
CA THR A 56 -3.10 0.28 8.06
C THR A 56 -3.08 1.80 7.99
N HIS A 57 -3.35 2.40 6.82
CA HIS A 57 -3.25 3.84 6.60
C HIS A 57 -1.88 4.41 7.03
N THR A 58 -0.81 3.67 6.73
CA THR A 58 0.56 4.08 7.09
C THR A 58 1.44 4.26 5.86
N VAL A 59 2.30 5.27 5.89
CA VAL A 59 3.41 5.42 4.96
C VAL A 59 4.67 4.87 5.63
N ASN A 60 5.29 3.87 5.02
CA ASN A 60 6.61 3.38 5.40
C ASN A 60 7.66 3.96 4.46
N VAL A 61 8.74 4.51 5.01
CA VAL A 61 9.94 4.93 4.29
C VAL A 61 11.11 4.08 4.76
N GLU A 62 11.69 3.33 3.82
CA GLU A 62 12.80 2.41 4.06
C GLU A 62 14.07 2.97 3.40
N HIS A 63 15.17 3.03 4.14
CA HIS A 63 16.50 3.25 3.59
C HIS A 63 17.08 1.92 3.08
N LEU A 64 17.28 1.82 1.77
CA LEU A 64 17.53 0.56 1.07
C LEU A 64 18.89 -0.06 1.38
N GLN A 65 19.89 0.75 1.75
CA GLN A 65 21.23 0.23 2.07
C GLN A 65 21.34 -0.28 3.50
N SER A 66 20.76 0.42 4.47
CA SER A 66 20.82 0.02 5.89
C SER A 66 19.67 -0.90 6.29
N GLY A 67 18.59 -0.95 5.50
CA GLY A 67 17.34 -1.63 5.86
C GLY A 67 16.56 -0.95 6.98
N THR A 68 16.90 0.30 7.32
CA THR A 68 16.20 1.07 8.35
C THR A 68 14.87 1.56 7.82
N ASP A 69 13.80 1.35 8.59
CA ASP A 69 12.44 1.74 8.26
C ASP A 69 11.92 2.82 9.20
N SER A 70 10.94 3.57 8.72
CA SER A 70 10.22 4.56 9.51
C SER A 70 8.82 4.70 9.00
N TYR A 71 7.89 4.91 9.91
CA TYR A 71 6.48 4.88 9.61
C TYR A 71 5.85 6.24 9.93
N LEU A 72 4.92 6.66 9.11
CA LEU A 72 4.05 7.80 9.34
C LEU A 72 2.62 7.27 9.35
N SER A 73 1.93 7.45 10.48
CA SER A 73 0.50 7.17 10.54
C SER A 73 -0.25 8.31 9.84
N CYS A 74 -1.18 7.96 8.96
CA CYS A 74 -2.02 8.91 8.24
C CYS A 74 -3.46 8.80 8.71
N ASP A 75 -3.65 8.63 10.03
CA ASP A 75 -4.96 8.44 10.66
C ASP A 75 -5.97 9.45 10.10
N ASP A 76 -7.15 8.92 9.77
CA ASP A 76 -8.32 9.60 9.18
C ASP A 76 -8.16 10.24 7.78
N ALA A 77 -6.98 10.13 7.13
CA ALA A 77 -6.77 10.66 5.79
C ALA A 77 -6.57 9.57 4.72
N ARG A 78 -6.98 9.90 3.50
CA ARG A 78 -6.76 9.07 2.32
C ARG A 78 -5.50 9.50 1.60
N PHE A 79 -4.56 8.58 1.42
CA PHE A 79 -3.43 8.82 0.54
C PHE A 79 -3.86 9.15 -0.88
N SER A 80 -3.25 10.21 -1.43
CA SER A 80 -3.42 10.63 -2.82
C SER A 80 -2.18 10.30 -3.65
N ASP A 81 -1.01 10.82 -3.25
CA ASP A 81 0.21 10.72 -4.06
C ASP A 81 1.51 10.84 -3.24
N PHE A 82 2.61 10.41 -3.86
CA PHE A 82 3.98 10.62 -3.43
C PHE A 82 4.74 11.46 -4.45
N ARG A 83 5.51 12.44 -3.97
CA ARG A 83 6.45 13.19 -4.82
C ARG A 83 7.81 13.30 -4.16
N TRP A 84 8.84 12.93 -4.92
CA TRP A 84 10.23 13.08 -4.51
C TRP A 84 10.80 14.41 -4.99
N SER A 85 11.68 15.01 -4.20
CA SER A 85 12.59 16.04 -4.71
C SER A 85 13.56 15.43 -5.72
N SER A 86 14.07 16.25 -6.64
CA SER A 86 15.00 15.80 -7.69
C SER A 86 16.32 15.24 -7.16
N ASP A 87 16.73 15.69 -5.97
CA ASP A 87 17.93 15.20 -5.27
C ASP A 87 17.64 13.98 -4.37
N GLY A 88 16.38 13.52 -4.26
CA GLY A 88 15.98 12.39 -3.43
C GLY A 88 15.96 12.64 -1.92
N ARG A 89 16.30 13.86 -1.48
CA ARG A 89 16.37 14.22 -0.06
C ARG A 89 15.01 14.35 0.61
N TYR A 90 14.02 14.85 -0.13
CA TYR A 90 12.70 15.15 0.40
C TYR A 90 11.64 14.25 -0.22
N LEU A 91 10.70 13.80 0.62
CA LEU A 91 9.50 13.13 0.20
C LEU A 91 8.29 13.95 0.63
N THR A 92 7.45 14.33 -0.34
CA THR A 92 6.12 14.87 -0.07
C THR A 92 5.09 13.77 -0.19
N VAL A 93 4.23 13.67 0.82
CA VAL A 93 3.06 12.80 0.87
C VAL A 93 1.82 13.69 0.84
N THR A 94 0.97 13.52 -0.18
CA THR A 94 -0.32 14.22 -0.24
C THR A 94 -1.41 13.32 0.29
N LEU A 95 -2.15 13.80 1.29
CA LEU A 95 -3.29 13.13 1.88
C LEU A 95 -4.55 13.99 1.67
N ILE A 96 -5.69 13.35 1.51
CA ILE A 96 -7.01 13.98 1.35
C ILE A 96 -7.82 13.64 2.60
N ASP A 97 -8.21 14.67 3.33
CA ASP A 97 -9.10 14.55 4.47
C ASP A 97 -10.56 14.47 3.99
N GLY A 98 -11.44 13.91 4.84
CA GLY A 98 -12.83 13.62 4.49
C GLY A 98 -13.65 14.81 3.96
N ASP A 99 -13.22 16.04 4.27
CA ASP A 99 -13.86 17.30 3.88
C ASP A 99 -13.20 17.96 2.65
N GLU A 100 -12.51 17.19 1.81
CA GLU A 100 -11.81 17.63 0.57
C GLU A 100 -10.58 18.52 0.79
N CYS A 101 -10.23 18.87 2.03
CA CYS A 101 -8.95 19.50 2.34
C CYS A 101 -7.79 18.53 2.05
N SER A 102 -6.84 18.97 1.23
CA SER A 102 -5.59 18.23 1.01
C SER A 102 -4.52 18.71 1.98
N ARG A 103 -3.94 17.78 2.76
CA ARG A 103 -2.76 18.04 3.58
C ARG A 103 -1.51 17.48 2.88
N MET A 104 -0.44 18.28 2.86
CA MET A 104 0.86 17.87 2.32
C MET A 104 1.86 17.74 3.46
N ILE A 105 2.46 16.57 3.59
CA ILE A 105 3.50 16.29 4.58
C ILE A 105 4.81 16.15 3.85
N THR A 106 5.80 16.99 4.16
CA THR A 106 7.15 16.88 3.61
C THR A 106 8.11 16.31 4.66
N ILE A 107 8.88 15.31 4.27
CA ILE A 107 9.80 14.57 5.14
C ILE A 107 11.23 14.84 4.67
N ASP A 108 12.11 15.36 5.55
CA ASP A 108 13.57 15.47 5.32
C ASP A 108 14.26 14.20 5.79
N LEU A 109 14.76 13.41 4.84
CA LEU A 109 15.30 12.08 5.10
C LEU A 109 16.74 12.08 5.64
N LEU A 110 17.42 13.24 5.65
CA LEU A 110 18.77 13.37 6.18
C LEU A 110 18.81 13.76 7.66
N ASN A 111 17.80 14.48 8.15
CA ASN A 111 17.80 15.08 9.50
C ASN A 111 16.88 14.40 10.51
N GLY A 112 16.12 13.38 10.11
CA GLY A 112 15.30 12.64 11.05
C GLY A 112 14.34 11.69 10.37
N ILE A 113 14.71 10.42 10.34
CA ILE A 113 13.74 9.32 10.35
C ILE A 113 13.47 8.93 11.81
N GLY A 114 13.08 9.92 12.61
CA GLY A 114 12.67 9.78 14.00
C GLY A 114 11.32 10.46 14.14
N PHE A 115 10.34 9.76 14.73
CA PHE A 115 8.94 10.21 14.85
C PHE A 115 8.79 11.61 15.46
N ASP A 116 9.70 12.00 16.34
CA ASP A 116 9.73 13.31 16.99
C ASP A 116 10.17 14.45 16.03
N GLY A 117 10.75 14.11 14.88
CA GLY A 117 11.20 15.04 13.84
C GLY A 117 10.25 15.16 12.64
N ILE A 118 9.42 14.14 12.36
CA ILE A 118 8.43 14.21 11.27
C ILE A 118 7.25 15.11 11.68
N GLU A 119 6.80 15.07 12.94
CA GLU A 119 5.84 16.08 13.43
C GLU A 119 6.44 17.49 13.53
N ARG A 120 7.75 17.62 13.80
CA ARG A 120 8.41 18.93 13.90
C ARG A 120 8.81 19.54 12.55
N ASN A 121 9.00 18.73 11.51
CA ASN A 121 9.43 19.18 10.17
C ASN A 121 8.35 19.01 9.09
N ALA A 122 7.22 18.37 9.42
CA ALA A 122 6.02 18.44 8.58
C ALA A 122 5.51 19.87 8.62
N PHE A 123 5.88 20.66 7.61
CA PHE A 123 5.17 21.89 7.32
C PHE A 123 3.79 21.50 6.80
N GLU A 124 2.80 21.52 7.70
CA GLU A 124 1.39 21.51 7.32
C GLU A 124 1.08 22.87 6.68
N ASN A 125 1.25 22.95 5.36
CA ASN A 125 0.75 24.08 4.61
C ASN A 125 -0.72 23.78 4.31
N THR A 126 -1.61 24.18 5.22
CA THR A 126 -3.04 24.25 4.95
C THR A 126 -3.24 25.41 3.98
N ASP A 127 -3.23 25.12 2.67
CA ASP A 127 -3.64 26.11 1.69
C ASP A 127 -5.14 26.37 1.90
N GLU A 128 -5.48 27.35 2.75
CA GLU A 128 -6.80 27.94 2.80
C GLU A 128 -7.12 28.50 1.40
N LYS A 129 -8.00 27.79 0.70
CA LYS A 129 -8.74 28.22 -0.49
C LYS A 129 -7.91 28.59 -1.72
N LEU A 130 -7.94 27.70 -2.70
CA LEU A 130 -8.04 28.13 -4.10
C LEU A 130 -9.20 27.40 -4.79
N PHE A 131 -10.18 28.24 -5.18
CA PHE A 131 -11.43 28.03 -5.91
C PHE A 131 -12.69 27.79 -5.08
#